data_AF-A0A2K2VDI6-F1
#
_entry.id   AF-A0A2K2VDI6-F1
#
_cell.length_a   1.000
_cell.length_b   1.000
_cell.length_c   1.000
_cell.angle_alpha   90.00
_cell.angle_beta   90.00
_cell.angle_gamma   90.00
#
_symmetry.space_group_name_H-M   'P 1'
#
loop_
_entity.id
_entity.type
_entity.pdbx_description
1 polymer ?
#
loop_
_entity_poly.entity_id
_entity_poly.type
_entity_poly.pdbx_seq_one_letter_code
_entity_poly.pdbx_strand_id
1 'polypeptide(L)'
;MSVIKISKDLYDKLSEIAEKSQRSIKEVVEEAIRIYVLGSLGGSKDIKSVKSGIIVNQYNTKCYRCGRDIAPGELIYWVKYEYADGSSRSFIYCLDCYYQSSALKEQYLTKKKLEAIIKGLKKEADELGEKVIKLRSEVKLYDIKHQIYRLYHDVVENLSDQDLKNKMSEFLDKLIDLDNKVNSVLEDLKYFMKKRARKEEIDEVVEE
;
A
#
# COMPACT_ATOMS: atom_id res chain seq x y z
N MET A 1 -1.85 40.19 -11.12
CA MET A 1 -0.45 39.72 -11.23
C MET A 1 0.46 40.90 -10.98
N SER A 2 1.16 40.95 -9.85
CA SER A 2 2.22 41.93 -9.60
C SER A 2 3.49 41.42 -10.28
N VAL A 3 3.90 42.07 -11.38
CA VAL A 3 5.15 41.72 -12.07
C VAL A 3 6.31 42.32 -11.27
N ILE A 4 7.00 41.47 -10.50
CA ILE A 4 8.21 41.85 -9.79
C ILE A 4 9.37 41.79 -10.78
N LYS A 5 9.99 42.95 -11.08
CA LYS A 5 11.18 43.02 -11.92
C LYS A 5 12.42 42.78 -11.07
N ILE A 6 13.16 41.73 -11.37
CA ILE A 6 14.43 41.37 -10.72
C ILE A 6 15.58 41.96 -11.54
N SER A 7 16.69 42.36 -10.91
CA SER A 7 17.89 42.81 -11.63
C SER A 7 18.51 41.67 -12.43
N LYS A 8 19.17 42.02 -13.55
CA LYS A 8 19.76 41.05 -14.48
C LYS A 8 20.80 40.15 -13.79
N ASP A 9 21.64 40.75 -12.95
CA ASP A 9 22.68 40.03 -12.19
C ASP A 9 22.12 38.99 -11.21
N LEU A 10 20.94 39.25 -10.62
CA LEU A 10 20.28 38.31 -9.72
C LEU A 10 19.63 37.17 -10.50
N TYR A 11 19.04 37.47 -11.67
CA TYR A 11 18.47 36.46 -12.55
C TYR A 11 19.53 35.48 -13.04
N ASP A 12 20.72 35.97 -13.40
CA ASP A 12 21.84 35.15 -13.87
C ASP A 12 22.32 34.21 -12.76
N LYS A 13 22.49 34.71 -11.53
CA LYS A 13 22.85 33.88 -10.36
C LYS A 13 21.78 32.84 -10.00
N LEU A 14 20.50 33.19 -10.11
CA LEU A 14 19.40 32.26 -9.87
C LEU A 14 19.34 31.17 -10.95
N SER A 15 19.67 31.51 -12.19
CA SER A 15 19.74 30.57 -13.31
C SER A 15 20.87 29.55 -13.12
N GLU A 16 22.06 29.99 -12.71
CA GLU A 16 23.18 29.10 -12.39
C GLU A 16 22.84 28.10 -11.25
N ILE A 17 22.11 28.56 -10.23
CA ILE A 17 21.69 27.71 -9.11
C ILE A 17 20.61 26.72 -9.56
N ALA A 18 19.67 27.16 -10.39
CA ALA A 18 18.61 26.32 -10.97
C ALA A 18 19.18 25.21 -11.86
N GLU A 19 20.17 25.52 -12.70
CA GLU A 19 20.86 24.55 -13.56
C GLU A 19 21.63 23.50 -12.74
N LYS A 20 22.37 23.92 -11.71
CA LYS A 20 23.12 22.99 -10.83
C LYS A 20 22.20 22.07 -10.01
N SER A 21 20.97 22.49 -9.75
CA SER A 21 20.00 21.76 -8.92
C SER A 21 18.92 21.03 -9.72
N GLN A 22 18.94 21.09 -11.06
CA GLN A 22 17.90 20.56 -11.95
C GLN A 22 16.47 21.01 -11.57
N ARG A 23 16.32 22.24 -11.08
CA ARG A 23 15.05 22.83 -10.67
C ARG A 23 14.70 24.03 -11.54
N SER A 24 13.43 24.40 -11.59
CA SER A 24 13.02 25.62 -12.28
C SER A 24 13.44 26.86 -11.49
N ILE A 25 13.81 27.95 -12.19
CA ILE A 25 14.17 29.24 -11.56
C ILE A 25 13.07 29.71 -10.60
N LYS A 26 11.81 29.45 -10.95
CA LYS A 26 10.65 29.77 -10.11
C LYS A 26 10.69 29.04 -8.76
N GLU A 27 10.99 27.74 -8.75
CA GLU A 27 11.07 26.95 -7.51
C GLU A 27 12.22 27.43 -6.61
N VAL A 28 13.37 27.76 -7.21
CA VAL A 28 14.52 28.29 -6.48
C VAL A 28 14.21 29.66 -5.87
N VAL A 29 13.52 30.53 -6.62
CA VAL A 29 13.08 31.85 -6.14
C VAL A 29 12.05 31.71 -5.04
N GLU A 30 11.07 30.84 -5.19
CA GLU A 30 10.07 30.58 -4.15
C GLU A 30 10.73 30.00 -2.89
N GLU A 31 11.68 29.08 -3.02
CA GLU A 31 12.44 28.53 -1.90
C GLU A 31 13.27 29.62 -1.19
N ALA A 32 13.99 30.46 -1.94
CA ALA A 32 14.78 31.56 -1.39
C ALA A 32 13.91 32.61 -0.67
N ILE A 33 12.76 32.96 -1.25
CA ILE A 33 11.79 33.87 -0.63
C ILE A 33 11.18 33.23 0.62
N ARG A 34 10.84 31.93 0.59
CA ARG A 34 10.34 31.21 1.77
C ARG A 34 11.38 31.19 2.88
N ILE A 35 12.63 30.89 2.56
CA ILE A 35 13.75 30.94 3.50
C ILE A 35 13.86 32.36 4.09
N TYR A 36 13.87 33.39 3.26
CA TYR A 36 13.96 34.77 3.74
C TYR A 36 12.76 35.18 4.61
N VAL A 37 11.53 34.88 4.21
CA VAL A 37 10.31 35.21 4.98
C VAL A 37 10.21 34.40 6.27
N LEU A 38 10.56 33.11 6.23
CA LEU A 38 10.55 32.24 7.43
C LEU A 38 11.71 32.59 8.39
N GLY A 39 12.84 33.08 7.86
CA GLY A 39 14.02 33.50 8.64
C GLY A 39 14.03 34.96 9.11
N SER A 40 13.25 35.85 8.47
CA SER A 40 13.22 37.30 8.78
C SER A 40 12.27 37.70 9.90
N LEU A 41 11.56 36.75 10.53
CA LEU A 41 10.71 37.00 11.70
C LEU A 41 11.47 37.47 12.96
N GLY A 42 12.78 37.78 12.88
CA GLY A 42 13.53 38.33 14.00
C GLY A 42 14.93 38.85 13.64
N GLY A 43 15.01 39.96 12.91
CA GLY A 43 16.19 40.84 12.93
C GLY A 43 16.64 41.38 11.57
N SER A 44 16.84 42.69 11.52
CA SER A 44 17.42 43.49 10.41
C SER A 44 18.92 43.23 10.23
N LYS A 45 19.32 41.96 10.03
CA LYS A 45 20.73 41.59 9.84
C LYS A 45 20.93 40.93 8.49
N ASP A 46 21.94 41.39 7.76
CA ASP A 46 22.26 40.87 6.43
C ASP A 46 22.75 39.42 6.51
N ILE A 47 22.15 38.56 5.69
CA ILE A 47 22.43 37.13 5.63
C ILE A 47 23.63 36.92 4.68
N LYS A 48 24.70 36.32 5.19
CA LYS A 48 25.92 36.03 4.42
C LYS A 48 25.83 34.69 3.70
N SER A 49 25.29 33.66 4.37
CA SER A 49 25.07 32.35 3.76
C SER A 49 23.89 31.62 4.42
N VAL A 50 23.24 30.76 3.64
CA VAL A 50 22.19 29.86 4.13
C VAL A 50 22.60 28.43 3.79
N LYS A 51 22.67 27.58 4.81
CA LYS A 51 22.83 26.14 4.63
C LYS A 51 21.51 25.47 4.99
N SER A 52 20.96 24.70 4.07
CA SER A 52 19.73 23.92 4.30
C SER A 52 19.92 22.48 3.87
N GLY A 53 19.17 21.58 4.52
CA GLY A 53 19.20 20.16 4.21
C GLY A 53 18.18 19.36 5.02
N ILE A 54 17.82 18.18 4.51
CA ILE A 54 17.03 17.21 5.26
C ILE A 54 18.00 16.37 6.09
N ILE A 55 17.84 16.38 7.41
CA ILE A 55 18.68 15.66 8.35
C ILE A 55 17.82 14.80 9.27
N VAL A 56 18.40 13.73 9.82
CA VAL A 56 17.77 12.95 10.89
C VAL A 56 17.96 13.71 12.20
N ASN A 57 16.87 13.99 12.89
CA ASN A 57 16.91 14.68 14.17
C ASN A 57 17.55 13.79 15.24
N GLN A 58 18.53 14.32 15.98
CA GLN A 58 19.25 13.56 17.01
C GLN A 58 18.72 13.80 18.43
N TYR A 59 17.96 14.89 18.65
CA TYR A 59 17.52 15.35 19.96
C TYR A 59 16.03 15.69 19.94
N ASN A 60 15.34 15.65 21.07
CA ASN A 60 13.96 16.16 21.12
C ASN A 60 13.95 17.66 20.80
N THR A 61 13.32 18.04 19.69
CA THR A 61 13.23 19.44 19.25
C THR A 61 11.79 19.79 18.87
N LYS A 62 11.49 21.09 18.77
CA LYS A 62 10.18 21.57 18.34
C LYS A 62 10.28 22.22 16.97
N CYS A 63 9.28 21.98 16.12
CA CYS A 63 9.17 22.69 14.87
C CYS A 63 8.97 24.19 15.12
N TYR A 64 9.81 25.02 14.48
CA TYR A 64 9.72 26.47 14.60
C TYR A 64 8.41 27.06 14.07
N ARG A 65 7.78 26.42 13.07
CA ARG A 65 6.55 26.91 12.44
C ARG A 65 5.27 26.47 13.15
N CYS A 66 5.13 25.17 13.46
CA CYS A 66 3.90 24.63 14.04
C CYS A 66 4.02 24.24 15.52
N GLY A 67 5.21 24.31 16.11
CA GLY A 67 5.43 23.95 17.51
C GLY A 67 5.36 22.46 17.85
N ARG A 68 5.14 21.59 16.84
CA ARG A 68 5.08 20.12 17.03
C ARG A 68 6.39 19.60 17.60
N ASP A 69 6.29 18.71 18.59
CA ASP A 69 7.41 17.94 19.12
C ASP A 69 7.90 16.93 18.10
N ILE A 70 9.20 16.93 17.85
CA ILE A 70 9.90 16.05 16.91
C ILE A 70 10.82 15.15 17.73
N ALA A 71 10.56 13.84 17.65
CA ALA A 71 11.35 12.84 18.36
C ALA A 71 12.73 12.63 17.72
N PRO A 72 13.73 12.13 18.48
CA PRO A 72 14.99 11.67 17.91
C PRO A 72 14.72 10.51 16.94
N GLY A 73 15.36 10.55 15.77
CA GLY A 73 15.18 9.59 14.68
C GLY A 73 14.23 10.05 13.57
N GLU A 74 13.45 11.12 13.78
CA GLU A 74 12.56 11.65 12.74
C GLU A 74 13.31 12.55 11.74
N LEU A 75 12.87 12.54 10.46
CA LEU A 75 13.44 13.40 9.42
C LEU A 75 12.91 14.84 9.57
N ILE A 76 13.83 15.81 9.51
CA ILE A 76 13.54 17.23 9.64
C ILE A 76 14.21 18.06 8.55
N TYR A 77 13.62 19.21 8.26
CA TYR A 77 14.25 20.23 7.41
C TYR A 77 14.98 21.23 8.31
N TRP A 78 16.31 21.24 8.21
CA TRP A 78 17.17 22.11 9.01
C TRP A 78 17.69 23.26 8.14
N VAL A 79 17.63 24.48 8.68
CA VAL A 79 18.14 25.68 8.03
C VAL A 79 19.02 26.44 9.00
N LYS A 80 20.29 26.64 8.63
CA LYS A 80 21.24 27.48 9.37
C LYS A 80 21.54 28.74 8.57
N TYR A 81 21.27 29.88 9.18
CA TYR A 81 21.64 31.20 8.70
C TYR A 81 22.98 31.60 9.31
N GLU A 82 23.91 32.03 8.47
CA GLU A 82 25.13 32.72 8.89
C GLU A 82 24.97 34.20 8.52
N TYR A 83 24.99 35.09 9.50
CA TYR A 83 24.85 36.53 9.31
C TYR A 83 26.22 37.18 9.02
N ALA A 84 26.21 38.36 8.41
CA ALA A 84 27.43 39.12 8.10
C ALA A 84 28.32 39.37 9.33
N ASP A 85 27.70 39.53 10.51
CA ASP A 85 28.36 39.73 11.81
C ASP A 85 29.06 38.46 12.36
N GLY A 86 29.04 37.34 11.62
CA GLY A 86 29.60 36.06 12.06
C GLY A 86 28.71 35.27 13.03
N SER A 87 27.59 35.84 13.48
CA SER A 87 26.58 35.10 14.26
C SER A 87 25.84 34.09 13.39
N SER A 88 25.38 32.98 13.99
CA SER A 88 24.57 31.98 13.28
C SER A 88 23.32 31.61 14.05
N ARG A 89 22.21 31.38 13.34
CA ARG A 89 20.94 30.90 13.90
C ARG A 89 20.44 29.70 13.11
N SER A 90 20.01 28.66 13.81
CA SER A 90 19.44 27.46 13.20
C SER A 90 17.95 27.35 13.51
N PHE A 91 17.17 27.02 12.48
CA PHE A 91 15.74 26.76 12.57
C PHE A 91 15.44 25.34 12.10
N ILE A 92 14.54 24.68 12.80
CA ILE A 92 14.11 23.30 12.53
C ILE A 92 12.65 23.34 12.11
N TYR A 93 12.34 22.73 10.97
CA TYR A 93 10.98 22.60 10.44
C TYR A 93 10.63 21.12 10.31
N CYS A 94 9.40 20.74 10.70
CA CYS A 94 8.89 19.40 10.39
C CYS A 94 8.62 19.28 8.88
N LEU A 95 8.70 18.06 8.35
CA LEU A 95 8.48 17.81 6.93
C LEU A 95 7.08 18.25 6.48
N ASP A 96 6.07 18.09 7.33
CA ASP A 96 4.70 18.56 7.04
C ASP A 96 4.65 20.07 6.77
N CYS A 97 5.38 20.87 7.56
CA CYS A 97 5.47 22.32 7.38
C CYS A 97 6.32 22.73 6.17
N TYR A 98 7.32 21.92 5.82
CA TYR A 98 8.16 22.13 4.66
C TYR A 98 7.39 21.88 3.34
N TYR A 99 6.60 20.80 3.27
CA TYR A 99 5.93 20.38 2.04
C TYR A 99 4.51 20.98 1.83
N GLN A 100 4.11 21.97 2.62
CA GLN A 100 2.73 22.48 2.68
C GLN A 100 2.19 23.19 1.42
N SER A 101 2.91 23.27 0.30
CA SER A 101 2.43 23.90 -0.95
C SER A 101 2.15 22.86 -2.04
N SER A 102 0.85 22.62 -2.31
CA SER A 102 0.23 21.95 -3.48
C SER A 102 0.62 20.51 -3.86
N ALA A 103 1.89 20.10 -3.79
CA ALA A 103 2.35 18.79 -4.30
C ALA A 103 1.79 17.58 -3.51
N LEU A 104 1.58 17.71 -2.19
CA LEU A 104 1.02 16.61 -1.39
C LEU A 104 -0.46 16.36 -1.61
N LYS A 105 -1.24 17.36 -2.06
CA LYS A 105 -2.68 17.17 -2.28
C LYS A 105 -2.92 16.18 -3.43
N GLU A 106 -2.14 16.29 -4.50
CA GLU A 106 -2.20 15.38 -5.64
C GLU A 106 -1.70 13.98 -5.27
N GLN A 107 -0.62 13.90 -4.50
CA GLN A 107 -0.10 12.61 -4.04
C GLN A 107 -1.06 11.92 -3.05
N TYR A 108 -1.72 12.66 -2.17
CA TYR A 108 -2.71 12.12 -1.24
C TYR A 108 -3.98 11.65 -1.96
N LEU A 109 -4.44 12.38 -2.98
CA LEU A 109 -5.54 11.95 -3.85
C LEU A 109 -5.16 10.69 -4.64
N THR A 110 -3.94 10.63 -5.14
CA THR A 110 -3.41 9.46 -5.87
C THR A 110 -3.33 8.25 -4.95
N LYS A 111 -2.84 8.42 -3.72
CA LYS A 111 -2.82 7.39 -2.69
C LYS A 111 -4.21 6.84 -2.43
N LYS A 112 -5.21 7.70 -2.20
CA LYS A 112 -6.60 7.25 -1.98
C LYS A 112 -7.20 6.52 -3.19
N LYS A 113 -6.90 6.96 -4.41
CA LYS A 113 -7.32 6.25 -5.63
C LYS A 113 -6.71 4.86 -5.70
N LEU A 114 -5.41 4.74 -5.43
CA LEU A 114 -4.71 3.46 -5.42
C LEU A 114 -5.24 2.53 -4.32
N GLU A 115 -5.52 3.05 -3.13
CA GLU A 115 -6.14 2.28 -2.04
C GLU A 115 -7.53 1.76 -2.44
N ALA A 116 -8.35 2.57 -3.10
CA ALA A 116 -9.65 2.14 -3.61
C ALA A 116 -9.53 1.07 -4.70
N ILE A 117 -8.58 1.22 -5.63
CA ILE A 117 -8.29 0.21 -6.67
C ILE A 117 -7.83 -1.10 -6.03
N ILE A 118 -6.93 -1.05 -5.04
CA ILE A 118 -6.47 -2.23 -4.32
C ILE A 118 -7.64 -2.93 -3.61
N LYS A 119 -8.56 -2.17 -3.00
CA LYS A 119 -9.76 -2.75 -2.37
C LYS A 119 -10.66 -3.43 -3.40
N GLY A 120 -10.86 -2.82 -4.58
CA GLY A 120 -11.62 -3.42 -5.69
C GLY A 120 -10.98 -4.71 -6.20
N LEU A 121 -9.67 -4.68 -6.49
CA LEU A 121 -8.93 -5.84 -6.97
C LEU A 121 -8.93 -7.00 -5.96
N LYS A 122 -8.83 -6.71 -4.66
CA LYS A 122 -8.96 -7.74 -3.61
C LYS A 122 -10.33 -8.41 -3.65
N LYS A 123 -11.40 -7.62 -3.79
CA LYS A 123 -12.76 -8.14 -3.88
C LYS A 123 -12.93 -9.04 -5.11
N GLU A 124 -12.44 -8.61 -6.27
CA GLU A 124 -12.47 -9.42 -7.50
C GLU A 124 -11.66 -10.72 -7.35
N ALA A 125 -10.48 -10.65 -6.74
CA ALA A 125 -9.65 -11.82 -6.48
C ALA A 125 -10.36 -12.83 -5.55
N ASP A 126 -11.04 -12.34 -4.51
CA ASP A 126 -11.81 -13.18 -3.60
C ASP A 126 -13.01 -13.83 -4.32
N GLU A 127 -13.76 -13.08 -5.12
CA GLU A 127 -14.89 -13.59 -5.90
C GLU A 127 -14.44 -14.64 -6.93
N LEU A 128 -13.32 -14.41 -7.62
CA LEU A 128 -12.72 -15.39 -8.53
C LEU A 128 -12.23 -16.63 -7.77
N GLY A 129 -11.63 -16.44 -6.60
CA GLY A 129 -11.23 -17.54 -5.72
C GLY A 129 -12.42 -18.42 -5.33
N GLU A 130 -13.54 -17.82 -4.93
CA GLU A 130 -14.77 -18.56 -4.60
C GLU A 130 -15.32 -19.32 -5.82
N LYS A 131 -15.33 -18.71 -7.00
CA LYS A 131 -15.75 -19.38 -8.26
C LYS A 131 -14.87 -20.58 -8.60
N VAL A 132 -13.54 -20.45 -8.48
CA VAL A 132 -12.60 -21.54 -8.78
C VAL A 132 -12.83 -22.72 -7.85
N ILE A 133 -12.99 -22.48 -6.55
CA ILE A 133 -13.20 -23.58 -5.60
C ILE A 133 -14.56 -24.24 -5.87
N LYS A 134 -15.62 -23.48 -6.18
CA LYS A 134 -16.94 -24.04 -6.55
C LYS A 134 -16.85 -24.95 -7.79
N LEU A 135 -16.21 -24.46 -8.85
CA LEU A 135 -16.01 -25.24 -10.08
C LEU A 135 -15.18 -26.51 -9.82
N ARG A 136 -14.14 -26.43 -8.97
CA ARG A 136 -13.37 -27.61 -8.57
C ARG A 136 -14.24 -28.64 -7.85
N SER A 137 -15.11 -28.20 -6.94
CA SER A 137 -16.05 -29.09 -6.25
C SER A 137 -17.03 -29.74 -7.23
N GLU A 138 -17.55 -28.98 -8.20
CA GLU A 138 -18.44 -29.52 -9.24
C GLU A 138 -17.73 -30.58 -10.09
N VAL A 139 -16.51 -30.33 -10.55
CA VAL A 139 -15.73 -31.31 -11.32
C VAL A 139 -15.49 -32.58 -10.51
N LYS A 140 -15.12 -32.47 -9.22
CA LYS A 140 -14.97 -33.63 -8.33
C LYS A 140 -16.27 -34.43 -8.23
N LEU A 141 -17.42 -33.76 -8.08
CA LEU A 141 -18.73 -34.42 -8.03
C LEU A 141 -19.07 -35.16 -9.32
N TYR A 142 -18.76 -34.57 -10.49
CA TYR A 142 -18.95 -35.25 -11.77
C TYR A 142 -18.08 -36.49 -11.92
N ASP A 143 -16.83 -36.44 -11.46
CA ASP A 143 -15.93 -37.59 -11.50
C ASP A 143 -16.42 -38.73 -10.57
N ILE A 144 -16.83 -38.40 -9.34
CA ILE A 144 -17.48 -39.34 -8.42
C ILE A 144 -18.71 -39.99 -9.07
N LYS A 145 -19.61 -39.18 -9.65
CA LYS A 145 -20.81 -39.69 -10.33
C LYS A 145 -20.48 -40.65 -11.46
N HIS A 146 -19.47 -40.32 -12.25
CA HIS A 146 -19.03 -41.15 -13.37
C HIS A 146 -18.40 -42.48 -12.89
N GLN A 147 -17.63 -42.45 -11.79
CA GLN A 147 -17.09 -43.66 -11.15
C GLN A 147 -18.21 -44.56 -10.61
N ILE A 148 -19.22 -44.01 -9.95
CA ILE A 148 -20.40 -44.76 -9.48
C ILE A 148 -21.12 -45.41 -10.66
N TYR A 149 -21.30 -44.68 -11.77
CA TYR A 149 -22.00 -45.21 -12.94
C TYR A 149 -21.25 -46.37 -13.59
N ARG A 150 -19.91 -46.24 -13.74
CA ARG A 150 -19.06 -47.35 -14.21
C ARG A 150 -19.13 -48.56 -13.30
N LEU A 151 -19.01 -48.32 -11.99
CA LEU A 151 -19.11 -49.36 -10.97
C LEU A 151 -20.44 -50.12 -11.02
N TYR A 152 -21.55 -49.39 -11.14
CA TYR A 152 -22.87 -49.97 -11.29
C TYR A 152 -22.96 -50.83 -12.56
N HIS A 153 -22.45 -50.32 -13.69
CA HIS A 153 -22.44 -51.04 -14.96
C HIS A 153 -21.60 -52.32 -14.88
N ASP A 154 -20.39 -52.23 -14.31
CA ASP A 154 -19.49 -53.37 -14.11
C ASP A 154 -20.14 -54.46 -13.26
N VAL A 155 -20.91 -54.11 -12.23
CA VAL A 155 -21.63 -55.08 -11.39
C VAL A 155 -22.81 -55.69 -12.13
N VAL A 156 -23.62 -54.89 -12.84
CA VAL A 156 -24.79 -55.37 -13.57
C VAL A 156 -24.41 -56.31 -14.71
N GLU A 157 -23.32 -56.02 -15.43
CA GLU A 157 -22.87 -56.86 -16.55
C GLU A 157 -22.16 -58.16 -16.12
N ASN A 158 -21.65 -58.23 -14.89
CA ASN A 158 -20.81 -59.35 -14.43
C ASN A 158 -21.43 -60.20 -13.31
N LEU A 159 -22.76 -60.22 -13.20
CA LEU A 159 -23.49 -61.08 -12.26
C LEU A 159 -23.40 -62.57 -12.65
N SER A 160 -22.31 -63.23 -12.27
CA SER A 160 -22.15 -64.69 -12.25
C SER A 160 -21.44 -65.18 -10.98
N ASP A 161 -21.84 -66.35 -10.48
CA ASP A 161 -21.84 -66.72 -9.04
C ASP A 161 -20.46 -66.91 -8.35
N GLN A 162 -19.35 -67.13 -9.07
CA GLN A 162 -18.03 -67.36 -8.44
C GLN A 162 -17.02 -66.21 -8.59
N ASP A 163 -17.12 -65.38 -9.64
CA ASP A 163 -16.34 -64.13 -9.76
C ASP A 163 -16.85 -63.02 -8.84
N LEU A 164 -18.08 -63.17 -8.35
CA LEU A 164 -18.82 -62.21 -7.54
C LEU A 164 -18.10 -61.85 -6.24
N LYS A 165 -17.39 -62.79 -5.61
CA LYS A 165 -16.74 -62.59 -4.30
C LYS A 165 -15.46 -61.76 -4.40
N ASN A 166 -14.63 -62.01 -5.42
CA ASN A 166 -13.43 -61.23 -5.69
C ASN A 166 -13.79 -59.84 -6.22
N LYS A 167 -14.78 -59.76 -7.12
CA LYS A 167 -15.29 -58.47 -7.62
C LYS A 167 -16.02 -57.66 -6.54
N MET A 168 -16.68 -58.30 -5.56
CA MET A 168 -17.23 -57.60 -4.38
C MET A 168 -16.14 -56.96 -3.53
N SER A 169 -14.97 -57.59 -3.41
CA SER A 169 -13.83 -56.99 -2.70
C SER A 169 -13.33 -55.74 -3.44
N GLU A 170 -13.11 -55.82 -4.75
CA GLU A 170 -12.74 -54.64 -5.57
C GLU A 170 -13.82 -53.55 -5.55
N PHE A 171 -15.09 -53.95 -5.48
CA PHE A 171 -16.21 -53.02 -5.39
C PHE A 171 -16.22 -52.29 -4.05
N LEU A 172 -15.96 -53.01 -2.95
CA LEU A 172 -15.80 -52.42 -1.62
C LEU A 172 -14.61 -51.46 -1.57
N ASP A 173 -13.47 -51.82 -2.16
CA ASP A 173 -12.29 -50.95 -2.23
C ASP A 173 -12.59 -49.66 -3.02
N LYS A 174 -13.29 -49.78 -4.16
CA LYS A 174 -13.71 -48.62 -4.95
C LYS A 174 -14.78 -47.78 -4.25
N LEU A 175 -15.67 -48.38 -3.46
CA LEU A 175 -16.62 -47.67 -2.61
C LEU A 175 -15.92 -46.90 -1.50
N ILE A 176 -14.89 -47.48 -0.89
CA ILE A 176 -14.06 -46.81 0.12
C ILE A 176 -13.31 -45.63 -0.51
N ASP A 177 -12.76 -45.78 -1.71
CA ASP A 177 -12.11 -44.67 -2.43
C ASP A 177 -13.10 -43.55 -2.79
N LEU A 178 -14.32 -43.92 -3.18
CA LEU A 178 -15.43 -42.98 -3.38
C LEU A 178 -15.83 -42.27 -2.09
N ASP A 179 -15.95 -42.99 -0.98
CA ASP A 179 -16.25 -42.41 0.33
C ASP A 179 -15.16 -41.41 0.76
N ASN A 180 -13.89 -41.74 0.55
CA ASN A 180 -12.77 -40.82 0.78
C ASN A 180 -12.85 -39.56 -0.10
N LYS A 181 -13.22 -39.71 -1.39
CA LYS A 181 -13.42 -38.56 -2.28
C LYS A 181 -14.60 -37.70 -1.84
N VAL A 182 -15.72 -38.30 -1.44
CA VAL A 182 -16.88 -37.60 -0.89
C VAL A 182 -16.50 -36.85 0.38
N ASN A 183 -15.76 -37.49 1.29
CA ASN A 183 -15.26 -36.85 2.51
C ASN A 183 -14.35 -35.65 2.18
N SER A 184 -13.49 -35.74 1.16
CA SER A 184 -12.68 -34.60 0.73
C SER A 184 -13.52 -33.42 0.21
N VAL A 185 -14.62 -33.70 -0.51
CA VAL A 185 -15.55 -32.67 -0.98
C VAL A 185 -16.33 -32.07 0.20
N LEU A 186 -16.72 -32.88 1.18
CA LEU A 186 -17.35 -32.40 2.41
C LEU A 186 -16.41 -31.50 3.21
N GLU A 187 -15.12 -31.80 3.28
CA GLU A 187 -14.13 -30.91 3.89
C GLU A 187 -13.98 -29.59 3.13
N ASP A 188 -13.89 -29.64 1.80
CA ASP A 188 -13.86 -28.44 0.95
C ASP A 188 -15.11 -27.56 1.18
N LEU A 189 -16.30 -28.18 1.29
CA LEU A 189 -17.56 -27.50 1.58
C LEU A 189 -17.61 -26.94 3.02
N LYS A 190 -17.13 -27.67 4.02
CA LYS A 190 -17.02 -27.19 5.41
C LYS A 190 -16.08 -25.99 5.50
N TYR A 191 -14.95 -26.03 4.77
CA TYR A 191 -14.03 -24.91 4.68
C TYR A 191 -14.71 -23.69 4.04
N PHE A 192 -15.49 -23.90 2.99
CA PHE A 192 -16.32 -22.84 2.39
C PHE A 192 -17.31 -22.21 3.38
N MET A 193 -18.06 -23.03 4.13
CA MET A 193 -19.03 -22.53 5.11
C MET A 193 -18.33 -21.74 6.23
N LYS A 194 -17.20 -22.23 6.73
CA LYS A 194 -16.40 -21.52 7.75
C LYS A 194 -15.82 -20.22 7.21
N LYS A 195 -15.30 -20.20 5.97
CA LYS A 195 -14.75 -18.99 5.35
C LYS A 195 -15.83 -17.92 5.15
N ARG A 196 -17.06 -18.33 4.78
CA ARG A 196 -18.20 -17.42 4.63
C ARG A 196 -18.66 -16.84 5.97
N ALA A 197 -18.81 -17.67 7.01
CA ALA A 197 -19.17 -17.20 8.36
C ALA A 197 -18.13 -16.22 8.93
N ARG A 198 -16.84 -16.48 8.71
CA ARG A 198 -15.75 -15.58 9.14
C ARG A 198 -15.72 -14.25 8.39
N LYS A 199 -16.26 -14.20 7.17
CA LYS A 199 -16.35 -12.97 6.36
C LYS A 199 -17.50 -12.09 6.87
N GLU A 200 -18.62 -12.70 7.25
CA GLU A 200 -19.78 -12.03 7.86
C GLU A 200 -19.43 -11.43 9.24
N GLU A 201 -18.69 -12.15 10.10
CA GLU A 201 -18.21 -11.60 11.38
C GLU A 201 -17.23 -10.41 11.23
N ILE A 202 -16.44 -10.36 10.16
CA ILE A 202 -15.48 -9.27 9.93
C ILE A 202 -16.18 -8.04 9.35
N ASP A 203 -17.22 -8.22 8.53
CA ASP A 203 -17.98 -7.12 7.95
C ASP A 203 -18.86 -6.42 9.02
N GLU A 204 -19.36 -7.13 10.05
CA GLU A 204 -20.07 -6.52 11.20
C GLU A 204 -19.16 -5.64 12.07
N VAL A 205 -17.89 -6.02 12.27
CA VAL A 205 -16.93 -5.27 13.11
C VAL A 205 -16.41 -3.99 12.45
N VAL A 206 -16.57 -3.85 11.13
CA VAL A 206 -16.10 -2.68 10.37
C VAL A 206 -17.19 -1.62 10.19
N GLU A 207 -18.46 -1.94 10.52
CA GLU A 207 -19.61 -1.01 10.46
C GLU A 207 -19.99 -0.38 11.82
N GLU A 208 -19.41 -0.83 12.94
CA GLU A 208 -19.47 -0.15 14.27
C GLU A 208 -18.33 0.85 14.49
#